data_AF-A0A3D3CPP2-F1
#
_entry.id   AF-A0A3D3CPP2-F1
#
_cell.length_a   1.000
_cell.length_b   1.000
_cell.length_c   1.000
_cell.angle_alpha   90.00
_cell.angle_beta   90.00
_cell.angle_gamma   90.00
#
_symmetry.space_group_name_H-M   'P 1'
#
loop_
_entity.id
_entity.type
_entity.pdbx_description
1 polymer ?
#
loop_
_entity_poly.entity_id
_entity_poly.type
_entity_poly.pdbx_seq_one_letter_code
_entity_poly.pdbx_strand_id
1 'polypeptide(L)'
;MYFVIKPAGGNRGGNALLYCSGVNLQRFLPITKGRHRLGLNPAAKGLQSVNLRVRSLSLSHGATPKSIHGNDCSGIAPAKDDLWYSELFLIENASEPLPDEIINYAVVDLLKKIFLACMLKETMPDKLIEPGELKTFIEDMCVKYGR
;
A
#
# COMPACT_ATOMS: atom_id res chain seq x y z
N MET A 1 -6.61 2.19 -3.65
CA MET A 1 -5.57 1.89 -2.63
C MET A 1 -5.20 3.19 -1.93
N TYR A 2 -4.61 3.13 -0.75
CA TYR A 2 -4.09 4.30 -0.04
C TYR A 2 -2.79 3.94 0.68
N PHE A 3 -1.93 4.94 0.83
CA PHE A 3 -0.75 4.94 1.67
C PHE A 3 -0.70 6.30 2.35
N VAL A 4 -0.71 6.30 3.68
CA VAL A 4 -0.81 7.52 4.48
C VAL A 4 0.18 7.41 5.61
N ILE A 5 0.97 8.47 5.79
CA ILE A 5 1.81 8.67 6.97
C ILE A 5 1.32 9.92 7.66
N LYS A 6 1.00 9.80 8.94
CA LYS A 6 0.55 10.92 9.77
C LYS A 6 1.20 10.84 11.15
N PRO A 7 1.33 11.95 11.89
CA PRO A 7 1.79 11.89 13.28
C PRO A 7 0.94 10.90 14.10
N ALA A 8 1.59 10.08 14.92
CA ALA A 8 0.89 9.22 15.86
C ALA A 8 0.31 10.10 16.99
N GLY A 9 -1.01 10.28 17.03
CA GLY A 9 -1.67 11.02 18.12
C GLY A 9 -1.66 10.27 19.46
N GLY A 10 -1.99 10.98 20.55
CA GLY A 10 -2.17 10.42 21.90
C GLY A 10 -0.89 10.37 22.76
N ASN A 11 -0.89 9.57 23.84
CA ASN A 11 0.25 9.35 24.76
C ASN A 11 1.44 8.56 24.13
N ARG A 12 1.44 8.38 22.82
CA ARG A 12 2.52 7.71 22.09
C ARG A 12 3.59 8.77 21.84
N GLY A 13 4.64 8.74 22.67
CA GLY A 13 5.65 9.78 22.82
C GLY A 13 6.23 10.37 21.52
N GLY A 14 6.84 11.55 21.67
CA GLY A 14 7.26 12.44 20.58
C GLY A 14 7.97 11.79 19.40
N ASN A 15 7.66 12.33 18.21
CA ASN A 15 8.23 11.99 16.90
C ASN A 15 7.96 10.57 16.36
N ALA A 16 6.87 9.94 16.81
CA ALA A 16 6.34 8.73 16.19
C ALA A 16 5.38 9.06 15.04
N LEU A 17 5.53 8.36 13.92
CA LEU A 17 4.64 8.40 12.78
C LEU A 17 3.78 7.14 12.74
N LEU A 18 2.53 7.29 12.32
CA LEU A 18 1.63 6.20 12.02
C LEU A 18 1.59 5.98 10.50
N TYR A 19 2.02 4.81 10.07
CA TYR A 19 1.87 4.33 8.70
C TYR A 19 0.57 3.55 8.57
N CYS A 20 -0.27 3.96 7.62
CA CYS A 20 -1.52 3.33 7.25
C CYS A 20 -1.48 2.97 5.76
N SER A 21 -1.80 1.72 5.43
CA SER A 21 -1.87 1.28 4.04
C SER A 21 -3.10 0.42 3.81
N GLY A 22 -3.64 0.47 2.60
CA GLY A 22 -4.76 -0.38 2.25
C GLY A 22 -5.00 -0.51 0.77
N VAL A 23 -5.51 -1.68 0.40
CA VAL A 23 -5.89 -2.01 -0.97
C VAL A 23 -7.31 -2.56 -0.97
N ASN A 24 -8.13 -2.04 -1.88
CA ASN A 24 -9.49 -2.55 -2.04
C ASN A 24 -9.44 -3.77 -2.97
N LEU A 25 -9.79 -4.94 -2.43
CA LEU A 25 -9.68 -6.20 -3.18
C LEU A 25 -10.68 -6.26 -4.32
N GLN A 26 -11.89 -5.71 -4.12
CA GLN A 26 -12.95 -5.67 -5.12
C GLN A 26 -12.54 -4.88 -6.36
N ARG A 27 -11.91 -3.71 -6.18
CA ARG A 27 -11.43 -2.87 -7.28
C ARG A 27 -10.33 -3.54 -8.13
N PHE A 28 -9.57 -4.47 -7.55
CA PHE A 28 -8.55 -5.24 -8.26
C PHE A 28 -9.06 -6.60 -8.76
N LEU A 29 -10.33 -6.96 -8.54
CA LEU A 29 -10.89 -8.23 -9.04
C LEU A 29 -10.78 -8.39 -10.56
N PRO A 30 -11.02 -7.38 -11.41
CA PRO A 30 -10.89 -7.54 -12.86
C PRO A 30 -9.50 -8.06 -13.26
N ILE A 31 -8.45 -7.64 -12.56
CA ILE A 31 -7.07 -8.05 -12.83
C ILE A 31 -6.72 -9.35 -12.11
N THR A 32 -7.28 -9.62 -10.93
CA THR A 32 -6.81 -10.73 -10.08
C THR A 32 -7.64 -12.00 -10.22
N LYS A 33 -8.93 -11.89 -10.58
CA LYS A 33 -9.87 -13.02 -10.61
C LYS A 33 -9.37 -14.12 -11.55
N GLY A 34 -9.41 -15.37 -11.06
CA GLY A 34 -8.97 -16.55 -11.80
C GLY A 34 -7.45 -16.69 -11.97
N ARG A 35 -6.66 -15.77 -11.41
CA ARG A 35 -5.18 -15.76 -11.51
C ARG A 35 -4.47 -16.11 -10.20
N HIS A 36 -5.21 -16.53 -9.17
CA HIS A 36 -4.64 -16.90 -7.88
C HIS A 36 -5.44 -18.00 -7.18
N ARG A 37 -4.79 -18.69 -6.24
CA ARG A 37 -5.46 -19.67 -5.35
C ARG A 37 -6.19 -18.97 -4.20
N LEU A 38 -7.04 -19.71 -3.50
CA LEU A 38 -7.69 -19.25 -2.28
C LEU A 38 -6.65 -18.76 -1.26
N GLY A 39 -6.90 -17.62 -0.62
CA GLY A 39 -5.99 -16.99 0.34
C GLY A 39 -4.73 -16.34 -0.24
N LEU A 40 -4.52 -16.40 -1.57
CA LEU A 40 -3.34 -15.85 -2.25
C LEU A 40 -3.69 -14.67 -3.17
N ASN A 41 -4.68 -13.85 -2.78
CA ASN A 41 -5.06 -12.68 -3.58
C ASN A 41 -3.84 -11.77 -3.80
N PRO A 42 -3.44 -11.48 -5.07
CA PRO A 42 -2.25 -10.71 -5.38
C PRO A 42 -2.23 -9.31 -4.80
N ALA A 43 -3.38 -8.66 -4.66
CA ALA A 43 -3.46 -7.33 -4.06
C ALA A 43 -3.15 -7.39 -2.55
N ALA A 44 -3.77 -8.31 -1.83
CA ALA A 44 -3.50 -8.50 -0.40
C ALA A 44 -2.05 -8.95 -0.13
N LYS A 45 -1.57 -9.96 -0.86
CA LYS A 45 -0.19 -10.46 -0.73
C LYS A 45 0.86 -9.44 -1.18
N GLY A 46 0.52 -8.66 -2.21
CA GLY A 46 1.31 -7.53 -2.65
C GLY A 46 1.48 -6.51 -1.53
N LEU A 47 0.38 -6.12 -0.87
CA LEU A 47 0.42 -5.16 0.24
C LEU A 47 1.26 -5.66 1.41
N GLN A 48 1.07 -6.93 1.83
CA GLN A 48 1.90 -7.56 2.86
C GLN A 48 3.40 -7.47 2.52
N SER A 49 3.76 -7.77 1.27
CA SER A 49 5.15 -7.73 0.81
C SER A 49 5.71 -6.30 0.76
N VAL A 50 4.91 -5.33 0.34
CA VAL A 50 5.28 -3.90 0.35
C VAL A 50 5.53 -3.44 1.78
N ASN A 51 4.67 -3.80 2.73
CA ASN A 51 4.81 -3.36 4.12
C ASN A 51 6.08 -3.91 4.78
N LEU A 52 6.47 -5.15 4.47
CA LEU A 52 7.77 -5.68 4.89
C LEU A 52 8.94 -4.87 4.32
N ARG A 53 8.83 -4.43 3.06
CA ARG A 53 9.84 -3.60 2.41
C ARG A 53 9.87 -2.18 2.99
N VAL A 54 8.73 -1.59 3.29
CA VAL A 54 8.65 -0.29 3.99
C VAL A 54 9.30 -0.36 5.37
N ARG A 55 9.09 -1.45 6.12
CA ARG A 55 9.78 -1.68 7.39
C ARG A 55 11.29 -1.80 7.20
N SER A 56 11.74 -2.54 6.17
CA SER A 56 13.16 -2.63 5.83
C SER A 56 13.76 -1.28 5.45
N LEU A 57 13.03 -0.45 4.68
CA LEU A 57 13.45 0.90 4.31
C LEU A 57 13.52 1.82 5.54
N SER A 58 12.54 1.72 6.44
CA SER A 58 12.57 2.47 7.70
C SER A 58 13.81 2.12 8.53
N LEU A 59 14.12 0.83 8.65
CA LEU A 59 15.33 0.35 9.35
C LEU A 59 16.62 0.87 8.70
N SER A 60 16.71 0.92 7.36
CA SER A 60 17.91 1.43 6.68
C SER A 60 18.12 2.94 6.86
N HIS A 61 17.07 3.68 7.23
CA HIS A 61 17.15 5.10 7.60
C HIS A 61 17.32 5.33 9.11
N GLY A 62 17.59 4.27 9.89
CA GLY A 62 17.77 4.36 11.34
C GLY A 62 16.46 4.53 12.13
N ALA A 63 15.31 4.39 11.48
CA ALA A 63 14.01 4.43 12.13
C ALA A 63 13.64 3.05 12.71
N THR A 64 12.72 3.03 13.67
CA THR A 64 12.28 1.81 14.36
C THR A 64 10.81 1.52 14.05
N PRO A 65 10.49 0.59 13.13
CA PRO A 65 9.12 0.17 12.88
C PRO A 65 8.59 -0.70 14.03
N LYS A 66 7.43 -0.37 14.58
CA LYS A 66 6.76 -1.14 15.65
C LYS A 66 5.37 -1.60 15.22
N SER A 67 5.13 -2.90 15.34
CA SER A 67 3.79 -3.46 15.15
C SER A 67 2.85 -2.97 16.24
N ILE A 68 1.68 -2.50 15.83
CA ILE A 68 0.60 -2.12 16.72
C ILE A 68 -0.71 -2.73 16.23
N HIS A 69 -1.66 -2.85 17.14
CA HIS A 69 -3.01 -3.33 16.85
C HIS A 69 -4.01 -2.22 17.15
N GLY A 70 -5.15 -2.24 16.46
CA GLY A 70 -6.21 -1.25 16.66
C GLY A 70 -6.76 -0.72 15.34
N ASN A 71 -7.40 0.44 15.41
CA ASN A 71 -8.11 1.05 14.30
C ASN A 71 -7.72 2.53 14.09
N ASP A 72 -6.45 2.86 14.34
CA ASP A 72 -5.93 4.24 14.24
C ASP A 72 -5.93 4.77 12.77
N CYS A 73 -6.13 3.87 11.81
CA CYS A 73 -6.31 4.14 10.39
C CYS A 73 -7.78 4.17 9.94
N SER A 74 -8.73 4.14 10.90
CA SER A 74 -10.16 4.30 10.60
C SER A 74 -10.45 5.60 9.85
N GLY A 75 -11.43 5.55 8.95
CA GLY A 75 -11.87 6.71 8.17
C GLY A 75 -11.01 7.10 6.98
N ILE A 76 -9.87 6.43 6.73
CA ILE A 76 -9.06 6.68 5.52
C ILE A 76 -9.72 6.06 4.29
N ALA A 77 -10.20 4.82 4.40
CA ALA A 77 -10.94 4.16 3.33
C ALA A 77 -12.38 4.72 3.25
N PRO A 78 -12.92 4.96 2.04
CA PRO A 78 -14.32 5.34 1.89
C PRO A 78 -15.26 4.29 2.48
N ALA A 79 -16.19 4.71 3.35
CA ALA A 79 -17.11 3.80 4.05
C ALA A 79 -18.07 3.03 3.13
N LYS A 80 -18.27 3.51 1.88
CA LYS A 80 -19.13 2.87 0.88
C LYS A 80 -18.47 1.68 0.16
N ASP A 81 -17.16 1.57 0.27
CA ASP A 81 -16.39 0.53 -0.42
C ASP A 81 -16.13 -0.63 0.55
N ASP A 82 -16.63 -1.82 0.21
CA ASP A 82 -16.36 -3.03 0.97
C ASP A 82 -15.02 -3.67 0.57
N LEU A 83 -14.56 -4.65 1.36
CA LEU A 83 -13.40 -5.52 1.08
C LEU A 83 -12.04 -4.82 0.99
N TRP A 84 -11.79 -3.89 1.90
CA TRP A 84 -10.44 -3.35 2.11
C TRP A 84 -9.57 -4.32 2.90
N TYR A 85 -8.42 -4.66 2.32
CA TYR A 85 -7.32 -5.25 3.08
C TYR A 85 -6.40 -4.10 3.52
N SER A 86 -6.28 -3.88 4.84
CA SER A 86 -5.52 -2.77 5.41
C SER A 86 -4.53 -3.25 6.45
N GLU A 87 -3.43 -2.52 6.57
CA GLU A 87 -2.36 -2.79 7.52
C GLU A 87 -1.83 -1.47 8.09
N LEU A 88 -1.34 -1.54 9.33
CA LEU A 88 -0.83 -0.37 10.03
C LEU A 88 0.34 -0.73 10.95
N PHE A 89 1.25 0.22 11.14
CA PHE A 89 2.35 0.13 12.11
C PHE A 89 2.88 1.53 12.44
N LEU A 90 3.62 1.63 13.55
CA LEU A 90 4.33 2.85 13.93
C LEU A 90 5.73 2.87 13.33
N ILE A 91 6.23 4.07 13.06
CA ILE A 91 7.61 4.35 12.70
C ILE A 91 8.12 5.38 13.69
N GLU A 92 9.02 4.97 14.58
CA GLU A 92 9.70 5.87 15.52
C GLU A 92 11.04 6.32 14.95
N ASN A 93 11.53 7.49 15.38
CA ASN A 93 12.83 8.03 14.95
C ASN A 93 12.95 8.17 13.43
N ALA A 94 11.85 8.50 12.74
CA ALA A 94 11.86 8.75 11.32
C ALA A 94 12.66 10.02 11.00
N SER A 95 13.59 9.92 10.05
CA SER A 95 14.22 11.10 9.45
C SER A 95 13.20 11.87 8.60
N GLU A 96 13.36 13.19 8.47
CA GLU A 96 12.46 14.04 7.68
C GLU A 96 12.14 13.56 6.25
N PRO A 97 13.08 13.02 5.44
CA PRO A 97 12.77 12.58 4.07
C PRO A 97 12.05 11.22 4.00
N LEU A 98 12.08 10.43 5.09
CA LEU A 98 11.63 9.03 5.08
C LEU A 98 10.14 8.87 4.69
N PRO A 99 9.19 9.71 5.17
CA PRO A 99 7.80 9.57 4.78
C PRO A 99 7.56 9.64 3.28
N ASP A 100 8.16 10.62 2.61
CA ASP A 100 7.98 10.81 1.16
C ASP A 100 8.62 9.67 0.36
N GLU A 101 9.79 9.20 0.78
CA GLU A 101 10.43 8.03 0.17
C GLU A 101 9.57 6.78 0.30
N ILE A 102 8.95 6.55 1.47
CA ILE A 102 8.05 5.43 1.70
C ILE A 102 6.84 5.50 0.77
N ILE A 103 6.18 6.67 0.65
CA ILE A 103 4.98 6.80 -0.18
C ILE A 103 5.30 6.56 -1.65
N ASN A 104 6.37 7.18 -2.16
CA ASN A 104 6.82 7.02 -3.54
C ASN A 104 7.13 5.56 -3.86
N TYR A 105 7.83 4.88 -2.94
CA TYR A 105 8.19 3.49 -3.08
C TYR A 105 6.98 2.55 -3.05
N ALA A 106 6.13 2.69 -2.02
CA ALA A 106 5.11 1.71 -1.68
C ALA A 106 4.02 1.58 -2.75
N VAL A 107 3.63 2.71 -3.35
CA VAL A 107 2.61 2.75 -4.41
C VAL A 107 3.07 1.98 -5.64
N VAL A 108 4.28 2.30 -6.13
CA VAL A 108 4.84 1.70 -7.34
C VAL A 108 5.15 0.22 -7.13
N ASP A 109 5.74 -0.13 -5.99
CA ASP A 109 6.10 -1.51 -5.66
C ASP A 109 4.85 -2.41 -5.52
N LEU A 110 3.73 -1.88 -4.99
CA LEU A 110 2.46 -2.62 -4.93
C LEU A 110 1.96 -3.00 -6.32
N LEU A 111 1.90 -2.03 -7.24
CA LEU A 111 1.43 -2.28 -8.60
C LEU A 111 2.35 -3.26 -9.34
N LYS A 112 3.67 -3.08 -9.24
CA LYS A 112 4.67 -4.01 -9.80
C LYS A 112 4.41 -5.44 -9.32
N LYS A 113 4.17 -5.65 -8.02
CA LYS A 113 3.89 -6.98 -7.46
C LYS A 113 2.57 -7.57 -7.93
N ILE A 114 1.49 -6.79 -7.96
CA ILE A 114 0.18 -7.27 -8.42
C ILE A 114 0.27 -7.74 -9.87
N PHE A 115 0.89 -6.94 -10.73
CA PHE A 115 0.98 -7.22 -12.16
C PHE A 115 1.89 -8.40 -12.45
N LEU A 116 3.04 -8.47 -11.77
CA LEU A 116 3.94 -9.62 -11.85
C LEU A 116 3.23 -10.92 -11.44
N ALA A 117 2.52 -10.91 -10.31
CA ALA A 117 1.77 -12.07 -9.83
C ALA A 117 0.62 -12.47 -10.77
N CYS A 118 0.04 -11.51 -11.49
CA CYS A 118 -1.00 -11.74 -12.49
C CYS A 118 -0.46 -12.00 -13.91
N MET A 119 0.87 -12.06 -14.08
CA MET A 119 1.56 -12.25 -15.37
C MET A 119 1.17 -11.21 -16.44
N LEU A 120 0.90 -9.97 -16.02
CA LEU A 120 0.60 -8.87 -16.93
C LEU A 120 1.88 -8.33 -17.56
N LYS A 121 1.87 -8.14 -18.89
CA LYS A 121 3.02 -7.67 -19.67
C LYS A 121 2.94 -6.16 -19.90
N GLU A 122 2.98 -5.38 -18.84
CA GLU A 122 2.92 -3.92 -18.88
C GLU A 122 4.17 -3.30 -18.28
N THR A 123 4.60 -2.19 -18.87
CA THR A 123 5.66 -1.37 -18.29
C THR A 123 5.06 -0.56 -17.14
N MET A 124 5.58 -0.80 -15.93
CA MET A 124 5.20 -0.03 -14.76
C MET A 124 5.88 1.33 -14.76
N PRO A 125 5.21 2.40 -14.31
CA PRO A 125 5.89 3.66 -14.10
C PRO A 125 7.01 3.46 -13.07
N ASP A 126 8.17 4.06 -13.34
CA ASP A 126 9.33 3.95 -12.44
C ASP A 126 9.22 4.87 -11.23
N LYS A 127 8.37 5.89 -11.32
CA LYS A 127 8.08 6.86 -10.27
C LYS A 127 6.59 6.90 -10.00
N LEU A 128 6.23 7.40 -8.81
CA LEU A 128 4.86 7.70 -8.50
C LEU A 128 4.34 8.76 -9.48
N ILE A 129 3.28 8.43 -10.20
CA ILE A 129 2.52 9.36 -11.02
C ILE A 129 1.42 10.01 -10.18
N GLU A 130 0.90 11.14 -10.65
CA GLU A 130 -0.12 11.89 -9.93
C GLU A 130 -1.36 11.03 -9.63
N PRO A 131 -2.08 11.23 -8.50
CA PRO A 131 -3.17 10.36 -8.09
C PRO A 131 -4.28 10.17 -9.15
N GLY A 132 -4.56 11.21 -9.94
CA GLY A 132 -5.52 11.16 -11.04
C GLY A 132 -5.05 10.23 -12.17
N GLU A 133 -3.80 10.39 -12.60
CA GLU A 133 -3.18 9.56 -13.64
C GLU A 133 -3.04 8.11 -13.18
N LEU A 134 -2.68 7.90 -11.91
CA LEU A 134 -2.59 6.58 -11.29
C LEU A 134 -3.93 5.85 -11.30
N LYS A 135 -5.01 6.58 -10.99
CA LYS A 135 -6.36 6.04 -11.04
C LYS A 135 -6.71 5.61 -12.46
N THR A 136 -6.52 6.49 -13.44
CA THR A 136 -6.79 6.20 -14.85
C THR A 136 -5.97 5.00 -15.34
N PHE A 137 -4.68 4.95 -15.01
CA PHE A 137 -3.82 3.82 -15.34
C PHE A 137 -4.37 2.50 -14.80
N ILE A 138 -4.78 2.43 -13.53
CA ILE A 138 -5.35 1.20 -12.95
C ILE A 138 -6.66 0.82 -13.63
N GLU A 139 -7.52 1.81 -13.90
CA GLU A 139 -8.81 1.61 -14.58
C GLU A 139 -8.61 1.06 -16.00
N ASP A 140 -7.67 1.61 -16.77
CA ASP A 140 -7.31 1.13 -18.10
C ASP A 140 -6.81 -0.33 -18.06
N MET A 141 -6.03 -0.67 -17.05
CA MET A 141 -5.55 -2.04 -16.85
C MET A 141 -6.68 -3.00 -16.47
N CYS A 142 -7.65 -2.55 -15.67
CA CYS A 142 -8.86 -3.30 -15.37
C CYS A 142 -9.73 -3.50 -16.62
N VAL A 143 -9.82 -2.54 -17.53
CA VAL A 143 -10.55 -2.70 -18.80
C VAL A 143 -9.80 -3.66 -19.73
N LYS A 144 -8.49 -3.48 -19.87
CA LYS A 144 -7.65 -4.26 -20.79
C LYS A 144 -7.53 -5.74 -20.38
N TYR A 145 -7.39 -6.00 -19.08
CA TYR A 145 -7.14 -7.33 -18.55
C TYR A 145 -8.30 -7.94 -17.77
N GLY A 146 -9.35 -7.17 -17.52
CA GLY A 146 -10.62 -7.63 -16.97
C GLY A 146 -11.28 -8.61 -17.93
N ARG A 147 -11.39 -9.85 -17.49
CA ARG A 147 -12.16 -10.90 -18.18
C ARG A 147 -13.16 -11.52 -17.21
#